data_AF-A1BQN3-F1
#
_entry.id   AF-A1BQN3-F1
#
_cell.length_a   1.000
_cell.length_b   1.000
_cell.length_c   1.000
_cell.angle_alpha   90.00
_cell.angle_beta   90.00
_cell.angle_gamma   90.00
#
_symmetry.space_group_name_H-M   'P 1'
#
loop_
_entity.id
_entity.type
_entity.pdbx_description
1 polymer ?
#
loop_
_entity_poly.entity_id
_entity_poly.type
_entity_poly.pdbx_seq_one_letter_code
_entity_poly.pdbx_strand_id
1 'polypeptide(L)'
;FVGVHNVARAQVGVGPIEWDKTVASFAQQYANRRLNDCRLVNSGGPYGENIAWGSPDLSAKDAVQLWVDEKPFYNYETNTCAAGE
;
A
#
# COMPACT_ATOMS: atom_id res chain seq x y z
N PHE A 1 -1.40 2.10 10.12
CA PHE A 1 -1.00 2.54 8.77
C PHE A 1 0.18 3.50 8.77
N VAL A 2 0.07 4.77 9.18
CA VAL A 2 1.19 5.74 9.07
C VAL A 2 2.47 5.29 9.77
N GLY A 3 2.38 4.84 11.02
CA GLY A 3 3.55 4.42 11.79
C GLY A 3 4.36 3.30 11.11
N VAL A 4 3.70 2.26 10.62
CA VAL A 4 4.38 1.13 9.96
C VAL A 4 4.98 1.52 8.61
N HIS A 5 4.34 2.42 7.85
CA HIS A 5 4.95 2.99 6.64
C HIS A 5 6.20 3.80 6.99
N ASN A 6 6.15 4.63 8.03
CA ASN A 6 7.28 5.45 8.43
C ASN A 6 8.46 4.60 8.93
N VAL A 7 8.22 3.44 9.54
CA VAL A 7 9.27 2.46 9.85
C VAL A 7 9.94 1.97 8.56
N ALA A 8 9.17 1.54 7.56
CA ALA A 8 9.72 1.05 6.29
C ALA A 8 10.48 2.15 5.52
N ARG A 9 9.94 3.37 5.46
CA ARG A 9 10.57 4.52 4.79
C ARG A 9 11.89 4.91 5.44
N ALA A 10 11.96 4.88 6.77
CA ALA A 10 13.18 5.16 7.51
C ALA A 10 14.30 4.14 7.22
N GLN A 11 13.97 2.86 6.99
CA GLN A 11 14.95 1.82 6.66
C GLN A 11 15.70 2.08 5.35
N VAL A 12 15.14 2.93 4.47
CA VAL A 12 15.71 3.27 3.16
C VAL A 12 16.00 4.78 3.02
N GLY A 13 16.02 5.50 4.14
CA GLY A 13 16.40 6.92 4.18
C GLY A 13 15.38 7.89 3.58
N VAL A 14 14.13 7.46 3.38
CA VAL A 14 13.06 8.30 2.83
C VAL A 14 12.29 8.99 3.97
N GLY A 15 12.01 10.29 3.83
CA GLY A 15 11.31 11.10 4.85
C GLY A 15 9.91 10.58 5.20
N PRO A 16 9.38 10.86 6.40
CA PRO A 16 8.10 10.32 6.86
C PRO A 16 6.90 10.89 6.08
N ILE A 17 5.76 10.21 6.22
CA ILE A 17 4.44 10.67 5.76
C ILE A 17 3.51 10.92 6.95
N GLU A 18 2.43 11.64 6.68
CA GLU A 18 1.39 11.99 7.64
C GLU A 18 0.00 11.51 7.17
N TRP A 19 -0.96 11.45 8.10
CA TRP A 19 -2.32 11.02 7.79
C TRP A 19 -3.15 12.16 7.19
N ASP A 20 -3.67 11.95 5.98
CA ASP A 20 -4.66 12.83 5.37
C ASP A 20 -6.07 12.21 5.48
N LYS A 21 -6.99 12.94 6.11
CA LYS A 21 -8.37 12.47 6.34
C LYS A 21 -9.17 12.34 5.04
N THR A 22 -8.89 13.16 4.04
CA THR A 22 -9.54 13.11 2.72
C THR A 22 -9.12 11.85 1.97
N VAL A 23 -7.82 11.56 1.93
CA VAL A 23 -7.28 10.34 1.30
C VAL A 23 -7.81 9.10 2.01
N ALA A 24 -7.83 9.10 3.35
CA ALA A 24 -8.37 7.99 4.13
C ALA A 24 -9.86 7.73 3.85
N SER A 25 -10.66 8.79 3.75
CA SER A 25 -12.08 8.67 3.41
C SER A 25 -12.27 8.11 2.00
N PHE A 26 -11.49 8.58 1.04
CA PHE A 26 -11.50 8.05 -0.33
C PHE A 26 -11.17 6.55 -0.36
N ALA A 27 -10.08 6.14 0.30
CA ALA A 27 -9.65 4.74 0.35
C ALA A 27 -10.70 3.84 1.01
N GLN A 28 -11.31 4.26 2.13
CA GLN A 28 -12.38 3.49 2.78
C GLN A 28 -13.61 3.34 1.88
N GLN A 29 -14.03 4.42 1.21
CA GLN A 29 -15.16 4.36 0.27
C GLN A 29 -14.87 3.42 -0.89
N TYR A 30 -13.65 3.41 -1.41
CA TYR A 30 -13.26 2.52 -2.50
C TYR A 30 -13.21 1.05 -2.04
N ALA A 31 -12.60 0.77 -0.88
CA ALA A 31 -12.60 -0.56 -0.28
C ALA A 31 -14.04 -1.08 -0.08
N ASN A 32 -14.96 -0.23 0.39
CA ASN A 32 -16.38 -0.58 0.54
C ASN A 32 -17.04 -0.99 -0.78
N ARG A 33 -16.64 -0.41 -1.92
CA ARG A 33 -17.15 -0.81 -3.26
C ARG A 33 -16.67 -2.20 -3.68
N ARG A 34 -15.51 -2.65 -3.17
CA ARG A 34 -14.89 -3.94 -3.48
C ARG A 34 -15.23 -5.05 -2.48
N LEU A 35 -16.01 -4.77 -1.43
CA LEU A 35 -16.35 -5.76 -0.40
C LEU A 35 -16.98 -7.04 -0.97
N ASN A 36 -17.79 -6.93 -2.03
CA ASN A 36 -18.51 -8.07 -2.59
C ASN A 36 -17.69 -8.90 -3.58
N ASP A 37 -16.71 -8.30 -4.26
CA ASP A 37 -15.91 -8.96 -5.29
C ASP A 37 -14.47 -9.26 -4.85
N CYS A 38 -13.99 -8.57 -3.82
CA CYS A 38 -12.64 -8.64 -3.28
C CYS A 38 -11.54 -8.49 -4.35
N ARG A 39 -11.86 -7.81 -5.47
CA ARG A 39 -10.94 -7.71 -6.61
C ARG A 39 -9.88 -6.65 -6.34
N LEU A 40 -8.62 -7.02 -6.54
CA LEU A 40 -7.46 -6.13 -6.51
C LEU A 40 -7.36 -5.32 -7.81
N VAL A 41 -8.29 -4.38 -7.99
CA VAL A 41 -8.35 -3.51 -9.16
C VAL A 41 -8.24 -2.07 -8.70
N ASN A 42 -7.30 -1.31 -9.28
CA ASN A 42 -7.10 0.06 -8.88
C ASN A 42 -8.28 0.97 -9.24
N SER A 43 -8.53 1.99 -8.42
CA SER A 43 -9.65 2.92 -8.55
C SER A 43 -9.55 3.85 -9.76
N GLY A 44 -8.33 4.10 -10.25
CA GLY A 44 -8.05 5.13 -11.25
C GLY A 44 -8.31 6.55 -10.74
N GLY A 45 -8.40 6.72 -9.41
CA GLY A 45 -8.61 8.01 -8.76
C GLY A 45 -7.39 8.93 -8.79
N PRO A 46 -7.47 10.10 -8.15
CA PRO A 46 -6.42 11.12 -8.20
C PRO A 46 -5.22 10.83 -7.28
N TYR A 47 -5.25 9.76 -6.49
CA TYR A 47 -4.22 9.41 -5.52
C TYR A 47 -3.43 8.17 -5.97
N GLY A 48 -2.17 8.06 -5.55
CA GLY A 48 -1.45 6.79 -5.61
C GLY A 48 -2.14 5.73 -4.74
N GLU A 49 -2.09 4.46 -5.15
CA GLU A 49 -2.91 3.42 -4.54
C GLU A 49 -2.16 2.09 -4.45
N ASN A 50 -2.23 1.48 -3.26
CA ASN A 50 -1.94 0.06 -3.05
C ASN A 50 -3.22 -0.61 -2.54
N ILE A 51 -3.47 -1.85 -2.96
CA ILE A 51 -4.60 -2.66 -2.52
C ILE A 51 -4.04 -3.95 -1.92
N ALA A 52 -4.61 -4.37 -0.80
CA ALA A 52 -4.33 -5.66 -0.20
C ALA A 52 -5.65 -6.35 0.15
N TRP A 53 -5.63 -7.68 0.14
CA TRP A 53 -6.73 -8.51 0.57
C TRP A 53 -6.19 -9.69 1.36
N GLY A 54 -6.94 -10.16 2.35
CA GLY A 54 -6.61 -11.35 3.14
C GLY A 54 -7.85 -11.91 3.82
N SER A 55 -7.74 -13.14 4.31
CA SER A 55 -8.79 -13.86 5.02
C SER A 55 -8.18 -14.65 6.20
N PRO A 56 -8.81 -14.67 7.39
CA PRO A 56 -10.11 -14.08 7.72
C PRO A 56 -10.04 -12.56 7.88
N ASP A 57 -9.02 -12.04 8.57
CA ASP A 57 -8.76 -10.60 8.75
C ASP A 57 -7.33 -10.28 8.33
N LEU A 58 -7.13 -9.13 7.68
CA LEU A 58 -5.81 -8.60 7.36
C LEU A 58 -5.56 -7.34 8.18
N SER A 59 -4.57 -7.38 9.07
CA SER A 59 -4.23 -6.21 9.87
C SER A 59 -3.57 -5.12 9.02
N ALA A 60 -3.67 -3.88 9.46
CA ALA A 60 -3.00 -2.75 8.82
C ALA A 60 -1.46 -2.91 8.77
N LYS A 61 -0.88 -3.64 9.73
CA LYS A 61 0.57 -3.91 9.76
C LYS A 61 0.92 -4.93 8.69
N ASP A 62 0.15 -6.02 8.59
CA ASP A 62 0.42 -7.11 7.66
C ASP A 62 0.19 -6.66 6.22
N ALA A 63 -0.84 -5.85 5.95
CA ALA A 63 -1.05 -5.24 4.64
C ALA A 63 0.16 -4.41 4.18
N VAL A 64 0.74 -3.62 5.08
CA VAL A 64 1.93 -2.82 4.76
C VAL A 64 3.17 -3.71 4.61
N GLN A 65 3.27 -4.77 5.41
CA GLN A 65 4.37 -5.73 5.28
C GLN A 65 4.32 -6.44 3.92
N LEU A 66 3.13 -6.84 3.44
CA LEU A 66 2.97 -7.45 2.11
C LEU A 66 3.55 -6.55 1.01
N TRP A 67 3.24 -5.25 1.02
CA TRP A 67 3.80 -4.32 0.03
C TRP A 67 5.30 -4.07 0.22
N VAL A 68 5.79 -4.08 1.47
CA VAL A 68 7.24 -3.91 1.74
C VAL A 68 8.04 -5.15 1.36
N ASP A 69 7.44 -6.34 1.42
CA ASP A 69 8.06 -7.61 1.06
C ASP A 69 8.34 -7.71 -0.44
N GLU A 70 7.80 -6.81 -1.26
CA GLU A 70 8.18 -6.62 -2.68
C GLU A 70 9.58 -6.01 -2.86
N LYS A 71 10.22 -5.55 -1.77
CA LYS A 71 11.56 -4.94 -1.78
C LYS A 71 12.63 -5.72 -2.57
N PRO A 72 12.72 -7.07 -2.52
CA PRO A 72 13.69 -7.82 -3.32
C PRO A 72 13.51 -7.64 -4.84
N PHE A 73 12.32 -7.24 -5.28
CA PHE A 73 11.99 -7.00 -6.69
C PHE A 73 12.20 -5.55 -7.12
N TYR A 74 12.70 -4.68 -6.23
CA TYR A 74 12.97 -3.29 -6.55
C TYR A 74 14.47 -2.99 -6.58
N ASN A 75 14.96 -2.47 -7.70
CA ASN A 75 16.34 -2.02 -7.84
C ASN A 75 16.45 -0.51 -7.58
N TYR A 76 17.11 -0.16 -6.47
CA TYR A 76 17.34 1.23 -6.07
C TYR A 76 18.31 2.00 -6.97
N GLU A 77 19.29 1.33 -7.57
CA GLU A 77 20.30 1.99 -8.42
C GLU A 77 19.68 2.45 -9.75
N THR A 78 18.78 1.65 -10.31
CA THR A 78 18.13 1.92 -11.59
C THR A 78 16.74 2.51 -11.45
N ASN A 79 16.17 2.51 -10.23
CA ASN A 79 14.81 2.97 -9.94
C ASN A 79 13.76 2.20 -10.79
N THR A 80 13.89 0.88 -10.85
CA THR A 80 13.04 -0.02 -11.64
C THR A 80 12.58 -1.24 -10.83
N CYS A 81 11.39 -1.74 -11.14
CA CYS A 81 10.90 -3.02 -10.64
C CYS A 81 11.31 -4.19 -11.55
N ALA A 82 11.39 -5.39 -10.98
CA ALA A 82 11.51 -6.63 -11.73
C ALA A 82 10.27 -6.83 -12.61
N ALA A 83 10.45 -7.45 -13.77
CA ALA A 83 9.35 -7.68 -14.70
C ALA A 83 8.45 -8.82 -14.22
N GLY A 84 7.14 -8.58 -14.19
CA GLY A 84 6.14 -9.62 -13.87
C GLY A 84 5.82 -9.78 -12.38
N GLU A 85 6.41 -8.94 -11.54
CA GLU A 85 6.05 -8.76 -10.12
C GLU A 85 5.17 -7.52 -9.95
#